data_AF-A0A3D4FTH5-F1
#
_entry.id   AF-A0A3D4FTH5-F1
#
_cell.length_a   1.000
_cell.length_b   1.000
_cell.length_c   1.000
_cell.angle_alpha   90.00
_cell.angle_beta   90.00
_cell.angle_gamma   90.00
#
_symmetry.space_group_name_H-M   'P 1'
#
loop_
_entity.id
_entity.type
_entity.pdbx_description
1 polymer ?
#
loop_
_entity_poly.entity_id
_entity_poly.type
_entity_poly.pdbx_seq_one_letter_code
_entity_poly.pdbx_strand_id
1 'polypeptide(L)'
;METEPIEVTLEINPRARVDLVDVRQRVAESHGDLLNSFPQALYASFHTTAGYLDQSLASRLNRQRDGLAPYLSFFRNVFPEGAGYKHDELHLREDLSDAQRQVEPLNADSHLAFISAGLRSCVTYRSRSDRPVYFIDLDGINKGHPRQRVTTVLGFNTEEEVARDRVTVPMSAHPVESVSLKDPRFGIYQRCQALITRHGVTKGRLQLALAPGEDQAGLTVNEYETLLMRHDLAEVLRDPLRFMAEKSRHLLADPRSIPNRTIDYAKYDMVRVFNELVDALRL
;
A
#
# COMPACT_ATOMS: atom_id res chain seq x y z
N MET A 1 -26.38 6.43 25.87
CA MET A 1 -26.67 5.49 24.77
C MET A 1 -25.39 5.36 23.99
N GLU A 2 -24.83 4.15 23.91
CA GLU A 2 -23.69 3.90 23.04
C GLU A 2 -24.18 3.95 21.59
N THR A 3 -23.59 4.83 20.79
CA THR A 3 -23.88 4.90 19.36
C THR A 3 -23.25 3.68 18.69
N GLU A 4 -24.05 2.90 17.97
CA GLU A 4 -23.54 1.76 17.19
C GLU A 4 -22.50 2.21 16.15
N PRO A 5 -21.44 1.43 15.91
CA PRO A 5 -20.44 1.78 14.91
C PRO A 5 -21.03 1.82 13.50
N ILE A 6 -20.69 2.87 12.75
CA ILE A 6 -21.15 3.05 11.36
C ILE A 6 -20.12 2.52 10.38
N GLU A 7 -20.59 1.95 9.28
CA GLU A 7 -19.73 1.47 8.20
C GLU A 7 -20.21 2.08 6.88
N VAL A 8 -19.29 2.69 6.15
CA VAL A 8 -19.54 3.31 4.85
C VAL A 8 -18.54 2.75 3.85
N THR A 9 -19.04 2.15 2.78
CA THR A 9 -18.22 1.69 1.67
C THR A 9 -18.33 2.68 0.53
N LEU A 10 -17.18 3.11 0.01
CA LEU A 10 -17.09 4.10 -1.06
C LEU A 10 -16.42 3.49 -2.28
N GLU A 11 -17.05 3.72 -3.43
CA GLU A 11 -16.39 3.57 -4.72
C GLU A 11 -15.54 4.81 -5.01
N ILE A 12 -14.32 4.57 -5.48
CA ILE A 12 -13.36 5.57 -5.88
C ILE A 12 -13.06 5.36 -7.37
N ASN A 13 -13.17 6.44 -8.14
CA ASN A 13 -12.85 6.50 -9.56
C ASN A 13 -11.60 7.36 -9.73
N PRO A 14 -10.40 6.76 -9.82
CA PRO A 14 -9.17 7.51 -9.98
C PRO A 14 -9.16 8.30 -11.29
N ARG A 15 -8.62 9.52 -11.24
CA ARG A 15 -8.53 10.44 -12.40
C ARG A 15 -7.14 10.44 -13.03
N ALA A 16 -6.17 9.81 -12.38
CA ALA A 16 -4.80 9.69 -12.82
C ALA A 16 -4.23 8.35 -12.33
N ARG A 17 -3.09 7.93 -12.91
CA ARG A 17 -2.36 6.75 -12.41
C ARG A 17 -1.95 6.94 -10.94
N VAL A 18 -1.54 8.15 -10.57
CA VAL A 18 -1.34 8.52 -9.17
C VAL A 18 -2.39 9.56 -8.79
N ASP A 19 -3.30 9.21 -7.90
CA ASP A 19 -4.39 10.08 -7.47
C ASP A 19 -4.52 10.08 -5.94
N LEU A 20 -4.98 11.21 -5.40
CA LEU A 20 -5.22 11.40 -3.99
C LEU A 20 -6.67 11.80 -3.81
N VAL A 21 -7.42 10.94 -3.13
CA VAL A 21 -8.87 11.15 -2.91
C VAL A 21 -9.11 11.37 -1.43
N ASP A 22 -9.61 12.55 -1.05
CA ASP A 22 -10.01 12.80 0.33
C ASP A 22 -11.28 11.99 0.65
N VAL A 23 -11.10 10.90 1.38
CA VAL A 23 -12.16 9.97 1.74
C VAL A 23 -13.12 10.61 2.73
N ARG A 24 -12.65 11.50 3.62
CA ARG A 24 -13.54 12.18 4.56
C ARG A 24 -14.48 13.12 3.83
N GLN A 25 -13.94 13.92 2.92
CA GLN A 25 -14.77 14.77 2.06
C GLN A 25 -15.76 13.92 1.26
N ARG A 26 -15.32 12.80 0.70
CA ARG A 26 -16.19 11.90 -0.07
C ARG A 26 -17.32 11.31 0.78
N VAL A 27 -17.05 10.90 2.02
CA VAL A 27 -18.09 10.45 2.96
C VAL A 27 -19.05 11.59 3.27
N ALA A 28 -18.56 12.79 3.56
CA ALA A 28 -19.40 13.95 3.86
C ALA A 28 -20.34 14.32 2.70
N GLU A 29 -19.84 14.29 1.46
CA GLU A 29 -20.64 14.57 0.26
C GLU A 29 -21.73 13.52 0.00
N SER A 30 -21.48 12.26 0.33
CA SER A 30 -22.37 11.14 -0.01
C SER A 30 -23.28 10.70 1.12
N HIS A 31 -22.86 10.89 2.38
CA HIS A 31 -23.53 10.39 3.57
C HIS A 31 -23.66 11.44 4.67
N GLY A 32 -23.20 12.68 4.46
CA GLY A 32 -23.18 13.73 5.46
C GLY A 32 -22.10 13.53 6.53
N ASP A 33 -22.18 14.30 7.61
CA ASP A 33 -21.16 14.38 8.66
C ASP A 33 -21.14 13.19 9.65
N LEU A 34 -21.56 11.98 9.21
CA LEU A 34 -21.71 10.80 10.07
C LEU A 34 -20.44 10.45 10.86
N LEU A 35 -19.26 10.60 10.25
CA LEU A 35 -17.97 10.32 10.90
C LEU A 35 -17.62 11.31 12.03
N ASN A 36 -18.30 12.46 12.11
CA ASN A 36 -18.07 13.44 13.17
C ASN A 36 -18.70 13.01 14.51
N SER A 37 -19.62 12.04 14.49
CA SER A 37 -20.22 11.46 15.70
C SER A 37 -19.31 10.47 16.43
N PHE A 38 -18.18 10.09 15.82
CA PHE A 38 -17.27 9.09 16.37
C PHE A 38 -15.88 9.68 16.64
N PRO A 39 -15.23 9.34 17.77
CA PRO A 39 -13.88 9.80 18.08
C PRO A 39 -12.82 9.13 17.20
N GLN A 40 -13.12 7.98 16.61
CA GLN A 40 -12.19 7.21 15.79
C GLN A 40 -12.85 6.75 14.49
N ALA A 41 -12.04 6.63 13.44
CA ALA A 41 -12.44 6.00 12.20
C ALA A 41 -11.31 5.10 11.68
N LEU A 42 -11.65 3.86 11.35
CA LEU A 42 -10.79 2.90 10.66
C LEU A 42 -11.05 3.03 9.16
N TYR A 43 -9.99 3.21 8.37
CA TYR A 43 -10.03 3.28 6.93
C TYR A 43 -9.38 2.02 6.37
N ALA A 44 -10.10 1.28 5.52
CA ALA A 44 -9.72 -0.03 5.02
C ALA A 44 -9.76 -0.06 3.48
N SER A 45 -8.58 -0.10 2.88
CA SER A 45 -8.36 -0.36 1.46
C SER A 45 -8.25 -1.86 1.20
N PHE A 46 -8.82 -2.30 0.08
CA PHE A 46 -8.78 -3.68 -0.39
C PHE A 46 -7.79 -3.88 -1.57
N HIS A 47 -6.86 -2.95 -1.74
CA HIS A 47 -5.92 -2.91 -2.87
C HIS A 47 -4.48 -3.00 -2.37
N THR A 48 -3.58 -3.47 -3.22
CA THR A 48 -2.14 -3.59 -2.91
C THR A 48 -1.28 -2.52 -3.59
N THR A 49 -1.91 -1.70 -4.42
CA THR A 49 -1.32 -0.49 -5.03
C THR A 49 -2.03 0.78 -4.61
N ALA A 50 -2.97 0.68 -3.67
CA ALA A 50 -3.71 1.82 -3.17
C ALA A 50 -4.07 1.66 -1.69
N GLY A 51 -3.98 2.74 -0.91
CA GLY A 51 -4.23 2.68 0.53
C GLY A 51 -3.91 3.98 1.23
N TYR A 52 -3.46 3.88 2.48
CA TYR A 52 -3.38 5.02 3.38
C TYR A 52 -2.03 5.14 4.06
N LEU A 53 -1.64 6.36 4.41
CA LEU A 53 -0.54 6.59 5.35
C LEU A 53 -1.06 6.54 6.78
N ASP A 54 -0.19 6.24 7.74
CA ASP A 54 -0.50 6.42 9.15
C ASP A 54 -0.80 7.90 9.46
N GLN A 55 -1.70 8.16 10.41
CA GLN A 55 -2.14 9.53 10.76
C GLN A 55 -0.97 10.45 11.13
N SER A 56 0.05 9.93 11.81
CA SER A 56 1.21 10.71 12.23
C SER A 56 2.06 11.15 11.02
N LEU A 57 2.30 10.24 10.08
CA LEU A 57 3.06 10.49 8.86
C LEU A 57 2.29 11.43 7.92
N ALA A 58 1.01 11.15 7.68
CA ALA A 58 0.14 12.01 6.87
C ALA A 58 0.07 13.43 7.45
N SER A 59 -0.08 13.57 8.78
CA SER A 59 -0.11 14.87 9.45
C SER A 59 1.21 15.63 9.36
N ARG A 60 2.34 14.94 9.27
CA ARG A 60 3.66 15.56 9.08
C ARG A 60 3.83 16.06 7.65
N LEU A 61 3.48 15.24 6.67
CA LEU A 61 3.60 15.58 5.25
C LEU A 61 2.62 16.68 4.83
N ASN A 62 1.37 16.65 5.29
CA ASN A 62 0.39 17.70 5.00
C ASN A 62 0.73 19.08 5.60
N ARG A 63 1.67 19.14 6.56
CA ARG A 63 2.19 20.41 7.09
C ARG A 63 3.31 21.01 6.23
N GLN A 64 3.90 20.23 5.34
CA GLN A 64 4.91 20.72 4.41
C GLN A 64 4.25 21.49 3.27
N ARG A 65 4.96 22.49 2.73
CA ARG A 65 4.44 23.42 1.73
C ARG A 65 3.84 22.73 0.49
N ASP A 66 4.41 21.58 0.11
CA ASP A 66 4.06 20.83 -1.09
C ASP A 66 3.26 19.55 -0.78
N GLY A 67 2.89 19.34 0.49
CA GLY A 67 2.06 18.22 0.94
C GLY A 67 2.64 16.84 0.65
N LEU A 68 1.79 15.93 0.15
CA LEU A 68 2.14 14.54 -0.14
C LEU A 68 2.85 14.34 -1.49
N ALA A 69 2.78 15.31 -2.40
CA ALA A 69 3.24 15.13 -3.77
C ALA A 69 4.75 14.85 -3.90
N PRO A 70 5.66 15.57 -3.20
CA PRO A 70 7.09 15.26 -3.25
C PRO A 70 7.41 13.89 -2.68
N TYR A 71 6.73 13.51 -1.60
CA TYR A 71 6.89 12.21 -0.95
C TYR A 71 6.57 11.07 -1.91
N LEU A 72 5.41 11.13 -2.58
CA LEU A 72 5.04 10.11 -3.56
C LEU A 72 5.95 10.15 -4.81
N SER A 73 6.36 11.34 -5.23
CA SER A 73 7.27 11.50 -6.37
C SER A 73 8.64 10.87 -6.12
N PHE A 74 9.16 10.93 -4.88
CA PHE A 74 10.40 10.28 -4.48
C PHE A 74 10.33 8.76 -4.75
N PHE A 75 9.32 8.06 -4.24
CA PHE A 75 9.20 6.61 -4.44
C PHE A 75 8.99 6.24 -5.90
N ARG A 76 8.28 7.05 -6.69
CA ARG A 76 8.16 6.84 -8.15
C ARG A 76 9.46 7.08 -8.92
N ASN A 77 10.40 7.79 -8.34
CA ASN A 77 11.72 7.95 -8.92
C ASN A 77 12.63 6.77 -8.56
N VAL A 78 12.48 6.22 -7.35
CA VAL A 78 13.18 5.01 -6.91
C VAL A 78 12.66 3.77 -7.66
N PHE A 79 11.34 3.68 -7.85
CA PHE A 79 10.65 2.62 -8.60
C PHE A 79 10.00 3.22 -9.85
N PRO A 80 10.76 3.40 -10.95
CA PRO A 80 10.20 3.91 -12.19
C PRO A 80 9.27 2.89 -12.85
N GLU A 81 8.19 3.38 -13.46
CA GLU A 81 7.27 2.58 -14.28
C GLU A 81 8.00 1.88 -15.42
N GLY A 82 7.68 0.60 -15.65
CA GLY A 82 8.19 -0.16 -16.80
C GLY A 82 9.69 -0.46 -16.76
N ALA A 83 10.33 -0.39 -15.59
CA ALA A 83 11.77 -0.63 -15.43
C ALA A 83 12.14 -2.13 -15.39
N GLY A 84 11.56 -2.91 -16.31
CA GLY A 84 11.92 -4.31 -16.52
C GLY A 84 11.70 -5.23 -15.32
N TYR A 85 10.66 -5.00 -14.52
CA TYR A 85 10.34 -5.84 -13.37
C TYR A 85 9.84 -7.23 -13.81
N LYS A 86 10.26 -8.27 -13.11
CA LYS A 86 9.81 -9.64 -13.36
C LYS A 86 8.34 -9.85 -13.03
N HIS A 87 7.81 -9.13 -12.04
CA HIS A 87 6.37 -9.12 -11.76
C HIS A 87 5.54 -8.71 -12.99
N ASP A 88 6.10 -7.87 -13.88
CA ASP A 88 5.43 -7.43 -15.10
C ASP A 88 5.59 -8.46 -16.25
N GLU A 89 6.38 -9.52 -16.06
CA GLU A 89 6.50 -10.65 -16.98
C GLU A 89 5.36 -11.66 -16.74
N LEU A 90 4.14 -11.30 -17.17
CA LEU A 90 2.89 -12.04 -16.88
C LEU A 90 2.89 -13.54 -17.23
N HIS A 91 3.79 -13.99 -18.11
CA HIS A 91 3.94 -15.41 -18.45
C HIS A 91 4.60 -16.24 -17.33
N LEU A 92 5.33 -15.60 -16.41
CA LEU A 92 5.89 -16.21 -15.21
C LEU A 92 4.88 -16.31 -14.07
N ARG A 93 3.74 -15.59 -14.17
CA ARG A 93 2.69 -15.55 -13.16
C ARG A 93 1.77 -16.76 -13.23
N GLU A 94 2.15 -17.85 -12.57
CA GLU A 94 1.39 -19.12 -12.54
C GLU A 94 0.04 -19.01 -11.81
N ASP A 95 -0.14 -17.97 -10.99
CA ASP A 95 -1.37 -17.69 -10.25
C ASP A 95 -2.48 -17.06 -11.12
N LEU A 96 -2.14 -16.56 -12.31
CA LEU A 96 -3.09 -15.96 -13.24
C LEU A 96 -3.52 -16.96 -14.32
N SER A 97 -4.83 -17.02 -14.58
CA SER A 97 -5.35 -17.63 -15.80
C SER A 97 -4.96 -16.81 -17.04
N ASP A 98 -4.99 -17.44 -18.22
CA ASP A 98 -4.67 -16.75 -19.48
C ASP A 98 -5.57 -15.54 -19.74
N ALA A 99 -6.85 -15.62 -19.33
CA ALA A 99 -7.77 -14.50 -19.44
C ALA A 99 -7.38 -13.34 -18.50
N GLN A 100 -6.95 -13.64 -17.27
CA GLN A 100 -6.48 -12.61 -16.34
C GLN A 100 -5.18 -11.96 -16.84
N ARG A 101 -4.24 -12.73 -17.39
CA ARG A 101 -2.98 -12.20 -17.95
C ARG A 101 -3.21 -11.17 -19.07
N GLN A 102 -4.32 -11.23 -19.80
CA GLN A 102 -4.59 -10.25 -20.86
C GLN A 102 -4.97 -8.87 -20.33
N VAL A 103 -5.56 -8.82 -19.13
CA VAL A 103 -6.10 -7.59 -18.53
C VAL A 103 -5.31 -7.10 -17.32
N GLU A 104 -4.38 -7.92 -16.81
CA GLU A 104 -3.53 -7.58 -15.67
C GLU A 104 -2.70 -6.32 -15.96
N PRO A 105 -2.69 -5.33 -15.04
CA PRO A 105 -1.81 -4.17 -15.15
C PRO A 105 -0.34 -4.55 -14.95
N LEU A 106 0.56 -3.86 -15.66
CA LEU A 106 1.99 -3.91 -15.40
C LEU A 106 2.30 -2.81 -14.38
N ASN A 107 2.35 -3.16 -13.11
CA ASN A 107 2.34 -2.20 -12.00
C ASN A 107 3.27 -2.59 -10.85
N ALA A 108 4.32 -3.39 -11.12
CA ALA A 108 5.32 -3.75 -10.12
C ALA A 108 5.88 -2.53 -9.39
N ASP A 109 6.12 -1.43 -10.11
CA ASP A 109 6.56 -0.15 -9.54
C ASP A 109 5.59 0.38 -8.48
N SER A 110 4.29 0.29 -8.72
CA SER A 110 3.25 0.74 -7.79
C SER A 110 3.16 -0.15 -6.55
N HIS A 111 3.35 -1.46 -6.68
CA HIS A 111 3.45 -2.35 -5.51
C HIS A 111 4.70 -2.04 -4.66
N LEU A 112 5.86 -1.86 -5.29
CA LEU A 112 7.10 -1.53 -4.60
C LEU A 112 7.03 -0.17 -3.91
N ALA A 113 6.45 0.83 -4.60
CA ALA A 113 6.19 2.14 -4.01
C ALA A 113 5.18 2.05 -2.85
N PHE A 114 4.14 1.21 -2.95
CA PHE A 114 3.19 1.01 -1.86
C PHE A 114 3.88 0.51 -0.59
N ILE A 115 4.68 -0.55 -0.71
CA ILE A 115 5.42 -1.16 0.40
C ILE A 115 6.43 -0.15 0.98
N SER A 116 7.24 0.45 0.12
CA SER A 116 8.36 1.31 0.54
C SER A 116 7.92 2.66 1.08
N ALA A 117 6.81 3.20 0.60
CA ALA A 117 6.21 4.44 1.10
C ALA A 117 5.44 4.25 2.42
N GLY A 118 5.49 3.07 3.02
CA GLY A 118 4.79 2.77 4.26
C GLY A 118 3.27 2.92 4.16
N LEU A 119 2.71 2.76 2.95
CA LEU A 119 1.27 2.71 2.77
C LEU A 119 0.72 1.43 3.41
N ARG A 120 -0.49 1.54 3.96
CA ARG A 120 -1.16 0.50 4.70
C ARG A 120 -2.56 0.30 4.16
N SER A 121 -2.97 -0.96 4.11
CA SER A 121 -4.35 -1.32 3.76
C SER A 121 -5.33 -0.88 4.85
N CYS A 122 -4.93 -0.85 6.12
CA CYS A 122 -5.79 -0.45 7.23
C CYS A 122 -5.10 0.57 8.14
N VAL A 123 -5.76 1.70 8.41
CA VAL A 123 -5.27 2.73 9.35
C VAL A 123 -6.40 3.27 10.21
N THR A 124 -6.11 3.52 11.48
CA THR A 124 -7.05 4.16 12.40
C THR A 124 -6.65 5.62 12.59
N TYR A 125 -7.57 6.54 12.34
CA TYR A 125 -7.39 7.95 12.61
C TYR A 125 -8.28 8.37 13.77
N ARG A 126 -7.76 9.24 14.63
CA ARG A 126 -8.62 10.04 15.51
C ARG A 126 -9.41 11.02 14.65
N SER A 127 -10.72 11.02 14.80
CA SER A 127 -11.61 11.87 14.01
C SER A 127 -11.35 13.34 14.35
N ARG A 128 -11.03 14.10 13.30
CA ARG A 128 -10.84 15.55 13.33
C ARG A 128 -11.45 16.08 12.04
N SER A 129 -12.52 16.86 12.15
CA SER A 129 -13.29 17.32 10.99
C SER A 129 -12.51 18.22 10.03
N ASP A 130 -11.41 18.81 10.50
CA ASP A 130 -10.59 19.77 9.76
C ASP A 130 -9.42 19.15 8.98
N ARG A 131 -9.22 17.82 9.02
CA ARG A 131 -8.05 17.17 8.40
C ARG A 131 -8.45 16.11 7.37
N PRO A 132 -7.87 16.16 6.15
CA PRO A 132 -8.16 15.18 5.11
C PRO A 132 -7.59 13.81 5.47
N VAL A 133 -8.24 12.75 4.98
CA VAL A 133 -7.67 11.40 4.92
C VAL A 133 -7.63 10.96 3.48
N TYR A 134 -6.43 10.96 2.90
CA TYR A 134 -6.25 10.62 1.50
C TYR A 134 -6.15 9.11 1.31
N PHE A 135 -7.05 8.56 0.49
CA PHE A 135 -6.81 7.32 -0.22
C PHE A 135 -5.84 7.64 -1.36
N ILE A 136 -4.66 7.03 -1.30
CA ILE A 136 -3.57 7.24 -2.24
C ILE A 136 -3.57 6.05 -3.18
N ASP A 137 -3.89 6.29 -4.45
CA ASP A 137 -3.79 5.29 -5.50
C ASP A 137 -2.49 5.50 -6.28
N LEU A 138 -1.69 4.45 -6.43
CA LEU A 138 -0.44 4.47 -7.19
C LEU A 138 -0.60 3.85 -8.58
N ASP A 139 -1.76 3.28 -8.89
CA ASP A 139 -2.03 2.59 -10.16
C ASP A 139 -3.49 2.82 -10.62
N GLY A 140 -4.00 4.04 -10.49
CA GLY A 140 -5.42 4.36 -10.69
C GLY A 140 -5.93 4.26 -12.13
N ILE A 141 -5.04 4.28 -13.12
CA ILE A 141 -5.36 4.16 -14.55
C ILE A 141 -4.49 3.09 -15.18
N ASN A 142 -5.11 2.12 -15.84
CA ASN A 142 -4.45 1.10 -16.65
C ASN A 142 -4.83 1.28 -18.13
N LYS A 143 -3.86 1.47 -19.02
CA LYS A 143 -4.07 1.65 -20.48
C LYS A 143 -5.16 2.68 -20.84
N GLY A 144 -5.20 3.80 -20.10
CA GLY A 144 -6.19 4.88 -20.30
C GLY A 144 -7.57 4.62 -19.67
N HIS A 145 -7.79 3.47 -19.05
CA HIS A 145 -9.03 3.14 -18.34
C HIS A 145 -8.86 3.30 -16.83
N PRO A 146 -9.74 4.05 -16.15
CA PRO A 146 -9.77 4.11 -14.70
C PRO A 146 -10.00 2.73 -14.09
N ARG A 147 -9.23 2.38 -13.06
CA ARG A 147 -9.48 1.17 -12.28
C ARG A 147 -10.60 1.42 -11.28
N GLN A 148 -11.38 0.38 -10.99
CA GLN A 148 -12.38 0.45 -9.93
C GLN A 148 -11.68 0.28 -8.58
N ARG A 149 -11.88 1.26 -7.71
CA ARG A 149 -11.39 1.22 -6.33
C ARG A 149 -12.56 1.23 -5.37
N VAL A 150 -12.36 0.51 -4.28
CA VAL A 150 -13.31 0.42 -3.17
C VAL A 150 -12.53 0.57 -1.89
N THR A 151 -13.10 1.33 -0.96
CA THR A 151 -12.59 1.45 0.40
C THR A 151 -13.73 1.53 1.39
N THR A 152 -13.51 1.03 2.60
CA THR A 152 -14.49 1.08 3.69
C THR A 152 -13.99 1.97 4.81
N VAL A 153 -14.89 2.76 5.39
CA VAL A 153 -14.64 3.56 6.59
C VAL A 153 -15.58 3.10 7.69
N LEU A 154 -15.01 2.71 8.83
CA LEU A 154 -15.73 2.31 10.02
C LEU A 154 -15.55 3.38 11.11
N GLY A 155 -16.62 4.10 11.46
CA GLY A 155 -16.64 5.03 12.59
C GLY A 155 -17.01 4.30 13.88
N PHE A 156 -16.22 4.48 14.94
CA PHE A 156 -16.41 3.77 16.21
C PHE A 156 -15.94 4.58 17.43
N ASN A 157 -16.45 4.20 18.61
CA ASN A 157 -16.14 4.88 19.88
C ASN A 157 -14.89 4.31 20.56
N THR A 158 -14.82 2.97 20.64
CA THR A 158 -13.75 2.23 21.28
C THR A 158 -13.47 0.94 20.50
N GLU A 159 -12.26 0.42 20.66
CA GLU A 159 -11.83 -0.87 20.12
C GLU A 159 -11.27 -1.71 21.28
N GLU A 160 -11.62 -2.99 21.33
CA GLU A 160 -11.14 -3.93 22.33
C GLU A 160 -10.55 -5.17 21.65
N GLU A 161 -9.39 -5.62 22.13
CA GLU A 161 -8.79 -6.89 21.72
C GLU A 161 -9.47 -8.04 22.47
N VAL A 162 -10.35 -8.78 21.78
CA VAL A 162 -11.11 -9.89 22.38
C VAL A 162 -10.36 -11.23 22.37
N ALA A 163 -9.32 -11.36 21.53
CA ALA A 163 -8.53 -12.57 21.40
C ALA A 163 -7.15 -12.29 20.79
N ARG A 164 -6.18 -13.13 21.17
CA ARG A 164 -4.85 -13.18 20.58
C ARG A 164 -4.43 -14.63 20.43
N ASP A 165 -3.92 -14.97 19.26
CA ASP A 165 -3.36 -16.30 18.97
C ASP A 165 -1.96 -16.14 18.36
N ARG A 166 -1.17 -17.23 18.39
CA ARG A 166 0.14 -17.32 17.74
C ARG A 166 0.15 -18.52 16.81
N VAL A 167 0.64 -18.31 15.60
CA VAL A 167 0.79 -19.38 14.60
C VAL A 167 2.25 -19.43 14.17
N THR A 168 2.83 -20.62 14.19
CA THR A 168 4.16 -20.87 13.64
C THR A 168 4.03 -21.18 12.16
N VAL A 169 4.74 -20.41 11.34
CA VAL A 169 4.84 -20.63 9.89
C VAL A 169 6.23 -21.19 9.62
N PRO A 170 6.37 -22.48 9.29
CA PRO A 170 7.68 -23.05 9.00
C PRO A 170 8.26 -22.46 7.71
N MET A 171 9.46 -21.92 7.81
CA MET A 171 10.28 -21.46 6.69
C MET A 171 11.37 -22.48 6.39
N SER A 172 11.77 -22.60 5.13
CA SER A 172 12.92 -23.42 4.74
C SER A 172 14.23 -22.73 5.17
N ALA A 173 15.35 -23.46 5.10
CA ALA A 173 16.68 -22.91 5.36
C ALA A 173 17.22 -22.00 4.22
N HIS A 174 16.40 -21.70 3.19
CA HIS A 174 16.84 -20.86 2.09
C HIS A 174 17.00 -19.39 2.53
N PRO A 175 18.03 -18.67 2.03
CA PRO A 175 18.32 -17.30 2.49
C PRO A 175 17.23 -16.26 2.23
N VAL A 176 16.44 -16.44 1.17
CA VAL A 176 15.32 -15.58 0.82
C VAL A 176 14.17 -16.46 0.37
N GLU A 177 13.11 -16.50 1.18
CA GLU A 177 11.89 -17.23 0.88
C GLU A 177 10.67 -16.37 1.22
N SER A 178 9.58 -16.60 0.49
CA SER A 178 8.27 -16.03 0.77
C SER A 178 7.24 -17.13 0.62
N VAL A 179 6.30 -17.17 1.57
CA VAL A 179 5.20 -18.13 1.64
C VAL A 179 3.88 -17.37 1.77
N SER A 180 2.82 -17.92 1.18
CA SER A 180 1.49 -17.33 1.33
C SER A 180 0.85 -17.77 2.64
N LEU A 181 0.43 -16.82 3.47
CA LEU A 181 -0.33 -17.11 4.70
C LEU A 181 -1.74 -17.64 4.43
N LYS A 182 -2.19 -17.62 3.17
CA LYS A 182 -3.44 -18.27 2.73
C LYS A 182 -3.28 -19.78 2.56
N ASP A 183 -2.05 -20.30 2.57
CA ASP A 183 -1.82 -21.74 2.42
C ASP A 183 -2.58 -22.50 3.52
N PRO A 184 -3.52 -23.40 3.14
CA PRO A 184 -4.34 -24.13 4.09
C PRO A 184 -3.53 -24.94 5.11
N ARG A 185 -2.29 -25.32 4.78
CA ARG A 185 -1.39 -26.06 5.68
C ARG A 185 -1.07 -25.29 6.96
N PHE A 186 -1.10 -23.96 6.93
CA PHE A 186 -0.87 -23.14 8.12
C PHE A 186 -2.13 -22.94 8.98
N GLY A 187 -3.32 -23.20 8.42
CA GLY A 187 -4.58 -23.11 9.17
C GLY A 187 -4.96 -21.70 9.65
N ILE A 188 -4.29 -20.64 9.18
CA ILE A 188 -4.42 -19.27 9.70
C ILE A 188 -5.86 -18.75 9.49
N TYR A 189 -6.40 -18.89 8.29
CA TYR A 189 -7.74 -18.40 7.96
C TYR A 189 -8.83 -19.11 8.76
N GLN A 190 -8.72 -20.43 8.93
CA GLN A 190 -9.66 -21.21 9.74
C GLN A 190 -9.63 -20.76 11.21
N ARG A 191 -8.43 -20.49 11.75
CA ARG A 191 -8.27 -19.96 13.11
C ARG A 191 -8.90 -18.58 13.25
N CYS A 192 -8.64 -17.67 12.31
CA CYS A 192 -9.26 -16.34 12.28
C CYS A 192 -10.79 -16.43 12.26
N GLN A 193 -11.36 -17.27 11.40
CA GLN A 193 -12.80 -17.49 11.33
C GLN A 193 -13.36 -18.04 12.67
N ALA A 194 -12.67 -19.01 13.26
CA ALA A 194 -13.07 -19.57 14.55
C ALA A 194 -13.05 -18.53 15.67
N LEU A 195 -12.06 -17.64 15.70
CA LEU A 195 -12.00 -16.53 16.66
C LEU A 195 -13.11 -15.51 16.45
N ILE A 196 -13.37 -15.09 15.20
CA ILE A 196 -14.47 -14.17 14.86
C ILE A 196 -15.80 -14.73 15.34
N THR A 197 -16.09 -16.00 15.01
CA THR A 197 -17.33 -16.67 15.41
C THR A 197 -17.43 -16.84 16.92
N ARG A 198 -16.37 -17.32 17.58
CA ARG A 198 -16.35 -17.55 19.04
C ARG A 198 -16.61 -16.28 19.84
N HIS A 199 -16.07 -15.15 19.39
CA HIS A 199 -16.19 -13.88 20.10
C HIS A 199 -17.33 -13.00 19.57
N GLY A 200 -18.12 -13.48 18.60
CA GLY A 200 -19.26 -12.76 18.05
C GLY A 200 -18.89 -11.40 17.42
N VAL A 201 -17.69 -11.29 16.84
CA VAL A 201 -17.22 -10.03 16.25
C VAL A 201 -18.03 -9.74 14.98
N THR A 202 -18.89 -8.73 15.03
CA THR A 202 -19.68 -8.27 13.88
C THR A 202 -18.99 -7.15 13.11
N LYS A 203 -18.26 -6.27 13.80
CA LYS A 203 -17.38 -5.25 13.21
C LYS A 203 -16.07 -5.19 13.98
N GLY A 204 -14.96 -5.25 13.26
CA GLY A 204 -13.63 -5.24 13.87
C GLY A 204 -12.54 -5.44 12.82
N ARG A 205 -11.32 -5.68 13.29
CA ARG A 205 -10.18 -5.99 12.42
C ARG A 205 -9.37 -7.15 12.99
N LEU A 206 -8.70 -7.86 12.09
CA LEU A 206 -7.64 -8.79 12.44
C LEU A 206 -6.30 -8.07 12.26
N GLN A 207 -5.47 -8.10 13.30
CA GLN A 207 -4.11 -7.60 13.22
C GLN A 207 -3.15 -8.79 13.16
N LEU A 208 -2.49 -8.96 12.01
CA LEU A 208 -1.39 -9.90 11.84
C LEU A 208 -0.08 -9.15 12.07
N ALA A 209 0.77 -9.70 12.91
CA ALA A 209 2.09 -9.14 13.23
C ALA A 209 3.09 -10.27 13.42
N LEU A 210 4.35 -10.00 13.08
CA LEU A 210 5.45 -10.89 13.41
C LEU A 210 5.68 -10.91 14.92
N ALA A 211 6.21 -12.02 15.43
CA ALA A 211 6.58 -12.12 16.82
C ALA A 211 7.75 -11.15 17.13
N PRO A 212 7.89 -10.69 18.38
CA PRO A 212 9.07 -9.92 18.77
C PRO A 212 10.35 -10.70 18.49
N GLY A 213 11.32 -10.06 17.81
CA GLY A 213 12.62 -10.66 17.46
C GLY A 213 12.68 -11.32 16.08
N GLU A 214 11.60 -11.29 15.31
CA GLU A 214 11.58 -11.72 13.89
C GLU A 214 12.17 -10.63 12.97
N ASP A 215 13.40 -10.20 13.26
CA ASP A 215 14.03 -9.02 12.63
C ASP A 215 14.50 -9.28 11.17
N GLN A 216 14.37 -10.52 10.70
CA GLN A 216 14.76 -10.94 9.35
C GLN A 216 13.54 -11.41 8.53
N ALA A 217 12.33 -11.16 9.02
CA ALA A 217 11.08 -11.50 8.35
C ALA A 217 10.26 -10.24 8.05
N GLY A 218 9.47 -10.31 6.98
CA GLY A 218 8.52 -9.26 6.60
C GLY A 218 7.13 -9.84 6.39
N LEU A 219 6.10 -9.09 6.79
CA LEU A 219 4.71 -9.35 6.39
C LEU A 219 4.30 -8.34 5.34
N THR A 220 3.85 -8.84 4.19
CA THR A 220 3.33 -8.00 3.12
C THR A 220 1.90 -8.40 2.80
N VAL A 221 1.05 -7.40 2.62
CA VAL A 221 -0.26 -7.59 1.99
C VAL A 221 -0.01 -7.43 0.50
N ASN A 222 0.52 -8.49 -0.11
CA ASN A 222 0.58 -8.59 -1.55
C ASN A 222 -0.41 -9.67 -1.97
N GLU A 223 -1.37 -9.30 -2.79
CA GLU A 223 -2.43 -10.18 -3.23
C GLU A 223 -1.82 -11.33 -4.03
N TYR A 224 -0.75 -11.04 -4.78
CA TYR A 224 -0.08 -12.00 -5.61
C TYR A 224 1.42 -11.65 -5.76
N GLU A 225 2.21 -12.63 -5.32
CA GLU A 225 3.44 -13.08 -5.96
C GLU A 225 4.74 -12.97 -5.14
N THR A 226 5.37 -14.14 -5.01
CA THR A 226 6.73 -14.30 -4.54
C THR A 226 7.75 -13.71 -5.51
N LEU A 227 7.45 -13.54 -6.80
CA LEU A 227 8.39 -12.97 -7.79
C LEU A 227 8.73 -11.52 -7.46
N LEU A 228 7.73 -10.69 -7.14
CA LEU A 228 7.94 -9.30 -6.74
C LEU A 228 8.89 -9.21 -5.53
N MET A 229 8.70 -10.08 -4.53
CA MET A 229 9.55 -10.10 -3.33
C MET A 229 10.92 -10.74 -3.56
N ARG A 230 10.97 -11.86 -4.29
CA ARG A 230 12.20 -12.65 -4.50
C ARG A 230 13.14 -12.00 -5.53
N HIS A 231 12.60 -11.30 -6.50
CA HIS A 231 13.37 -10.74 -7.60
C HIS A 231 13.34 -9.21 -7.58
N ASP A 232 12.17 -8.59 -7.71
CA ASP A 232 12.13 -7.15 -7.98
C ASP A 232 12.58 -6.32 -6.78
N LEU A 233 11.99 -6.55 -5.60
CA LEU A 233 12.39 -5.83 -4.39
C LEU A 233 13.86 -6.10 -4.04
N ALA A 234 14.28 -7.36 -4.08
CA ALA A 234 15.65 -7.75 -3.78
C ALA A 234 16.67 -7.14 -4.76
N GLU A 235 16.32 -7.04 -6.04
CA GLU A 235 17.17 -6.49 -7.07
C GLU A 235 17.22 -4.95 -7.00
N VAL A 236 16.09 -4.28 -6.73
CA VAL A 236 16.08 -2.82 -6.54
C VAL A 236 16.87 -2.43 -5.29
N LEU A 237 16.75 -3.17 -4.20
CA LEU A 237 17.56 -2.92 -3.00
C LEU A 237 19.06 -3.14 -3.25
N ARG A 238 19.41 -4.07 -4.16
CA ARG A 238 20.81 -4.36 -4.52
C ARG A 238 21.41 -3.33 -5.47
N ASP A 239 20.65 -2.84 -6.45
CA ASP A 239 21.10 -1.88 -7.45
C ASP A 239 19.99 -0.90 -7.86
N PRO A 240 19.68 0.11 -7.02
CA PRO A 240 18.63 1.08 -7.34
C PRO A 240 19.01 1.99 -8.52
N LEU A 241 20.32 2.16 -8.79
CA LEU A 241 20.80 3.03 -9.86
C LEU A 241 20.50 2.46 -11.25
N ARG A 242 20.52 1.13 -11.42
CA ARG A 242 20.13 0.46 -12.67
C ARG A 242 18.70 0.83 -13.08
N PHE A 243 17.74 0.67 -12.17
CA PHE A 243 16.33 0.97 -12.43
C PHE A 243 16.11 2.47 -12.67
N MET A 244 16.78 3.34 -11.92
CA MET A 244 16.75 4.79 -12.17
C MET A 244 17.34 5.18 -13.53
N ALA A 245 18.36 4.46 -14.01
CA ALA A 245 18.94 4.69 -15.34
C ALA A 245 17.98 4.27 -16.47
N GLU A 246 17.15 3.25 -16.27
CA GLU A 246 16.12 2.87 -17.24
C GLU A 246 15.07 3.97 -17.45
N LYS A 247 14.69 4.70 -16.40
CA LYS A 247 13.86 5.93 -16.52
C LYS A 247 14.48 6.94 -17.48
N SER A 248 15.80 7.17 -17.39
CA SER A 248 16.48 8.09 -18.31
C SER A 248 16.53 7.59 -19.76
N ARG A 249 16.59 6.26 -19.98
CA ARG A 249 16.49 5.68 -21.33
C ARG A 249 15.09 5.85 -21.93
N HIS A 250 14.03 5.64 -21.15
CA HIS A 250 12.66 5.88 -21.60
C HIS A 250 12.38 7.36 -21.89
N LEU A 251 12.91 8.29 -21.07
CA LEU A 251 12.81 9.73 -21.32
C LEU A 251 13.57 10.17 -22.59
N LEU A 252 14.66 9.51 -22.95
CA LEU A 252 15.37 9.74 -24.21
C LEU A 252 14.62 9.16 -25.42
N ALA A 253 13.78 8.15 -25.23
CA ALA A 253 12.94 7.56 -26.25
C ALA A 253 11.66 8.36 -26.53
N ASP A 254 11.19 9.18 -25.58
CA ASP A 254 10.03 10.10 -25.75
C ASP A 254 10.33 11.55 -25.29
N PRO A 255 10.98 12.37 -26.14
CA PRO A 255 11.50 13.68 -25.77
C PRO A 255 10.45 14.76 -25.48
N ARG A 256 9.16 14.49 -25.75
CA ARG A 256 8.06 15.47 -25.54
C ARG A 256 7.60 15.56 -24.08
N SER A 257 8.13 14.71 -23.20
CA SER A 257 7.76 14.63 -21.78
C SER A 257 8.61 15.53 -20.85
N ILE A 258 9.50 16.39 -21.38
CA ILE A 258 10.55 17.09 -20.62
C ILE A 258 10.15 18.53 -20.22
N PRO A 259 10.08 18.89 -18.92
CA PRO A 259 10.32 20.25 -18.44
C PRO A 259 11.83 20.51 -18.30
N ASN A 260 12.29 21.64 -18.85
CA ASN A 260 13.65 21.89 -19.30
C ASN A 260 14.78 22.07 -18.23
N ARG A 261 14.64 21.66 -16.96
CA ARG A 261 15.69 21.91 -15.94
C ARG A 261 15.71 20.95 -14.73
N THR A 262 16.11 19.68 -14.85
CA THR A 262 16.45 18.88 -13.63
C THR A 262 17.26 17.58 -13.85
N ILE A 263 18.14 17.48 -14.85
CA ILE A 263 18.77 16.16 -15.13
C ILE A 263 19.98 15.86 -14.22
N ASP A 264 20.76 16.86 -13.80
CA ASP A 264 22.02 16.58 -13.09
C ASP A 264 21.94 16.62 -11.55
N TYR A 265 20.88 17.18 -10.97
CA TYR A 265 20.75 17.34 -9.51
C TYR A 265 20.08 16.15 -8.79
N ALA A 266 19.36 15.28 -9.52
CA ALA A 266 18.53 14.24 -8.91
C ALA A 266 19.29 12.98 -8.47
N LYS A 267 20.43 12.65 -9.09
CA LYS A 267 21.10 11.36 -8.86
C LYS A 267 21.83 11.27 -7.51
N TYR A 268 22.50 12.35 -7.08
CA TYR A 268 23.34 12.31 -5.87
C TYR A 268 22.57 12.59 -4.58
N ASP A 269 21.52 13.42 -4.62
CA ASP A 269 20.76 13.78 -3.43
C ASP A 269 19.77 12.67 -3.03
N MET A 270 19.23 11.92 -4.00
CA MET A 270 18.26 10.86 -3.70
C MET A 270 18.86 9.63 -3.04
N VAL A 271 20.13 9.29 -3.29
CA VAL A 271 20.82 8.19 -2.58
C VAL A 271 20.99 8.54 -1.11
N ARG A 272 21.30 9.81 -0.83
CA ARG A 272 21.39 10.31 0.54
C ARG A 272 20.02 10.33 1.21
N VAL A 273 18.98 10.78 0.52
CA VAL A 273 17.60 10.75 1.02
C VAL A 273 17.09 9.34 1.23
N PHE A 274 17.42 8.37 0.35
CA PHE A 274 17.06 6.97 0.52
C PHE A 274 17.75 6.36 1.76
N ASN A 275 19.06 6.58 1.92
CA ASN A 275 19.79 6.10 3.09
C ASN A 275 19.29 6.77 4.39
N GLU A 276 19.05 8.08 4.38
CA GLU A 276 18.48 8.81 5.51
C GLU A 276 17.05 8.36 5.84
N LEU A 277 16.28 7.91 4.84
CA LEU A 277 14.91 7.41 5.00
C LEU A 277 14.88 5.97 5.50
N VAL A 278 15.79 5.10 5.04
CA VAL A 278 16.00 3.74 5.58
C VAL A 278 16.45 3.84 7.05
N ASP A 279 17.43 4.70 7.35
CA ASP A 279 17.90 4.95 8.72
C ASP A 279 16.80 5.57 9.62
N ALA A 280 15.98 6.48 9.09
CA ALA A 280 14.89 7.11 9.84
C ALA A 280 13.67 6.19 10.05
N LEU A 281 13.47 5.19 9.18
CA LEU A 281 12.39 4.22 9.28
C LEU A 281 12.75 2.98 10.11
N ARG A 282 14.02 2.82 10.53
CA ARG A 282 14.52 1.66 11.28
C ARG A 282 14.04 0.32 10.69
N LEU A 283 14.26 0.14 9.39
CA LEU A 283 14.40 -1.20 8.83
C LEU A 283 15.81 -1.71 9.15
#